data_AF-A0A843TKP8-F1
#
_entry.id   AF-A0A843TKP8-F1
#
_cell.length_a   1.000
_cell.length_b   1.000
_cell.length_c   1.000
_cell.angle_alpha   90.00
_cell.angle_beta   90.00
_cell.angle_gamma   90.00
#
_symmetry.space_group_name_H-M   'P 1'
#
loop_
_entity.id
_entity.type
_entity.pdbx_description
1 polymer ?
#
loop_
_entity_poly.entity_id
_entity_poly.type
_entity_poly.pdbx_seq_one_letter_code
_entity_poly.pdbx_strand_id
1 'polypeptide(L)'
;MGRAARREQLARTLNSYAQSIHETFQVFDEPAAPTLEKVDWSEVTKLGDEVSKQATITGMLWTGETPDARELEENIGTYCNVLQGFLLVCHGNTVGAGPTLQACIRASAKQVIDCSLSLLREAVSSYGSFGSDKKTAIPQLSGSVWEACAVLNKTPTSNCMAIGRAITQIAVSVKDVLREMRELKPAAIDSGDETPETSNITHEAQKDDSASEGALGNDLSPEEMDIANLAIDVVSDTLTVVKESIRFLTDLIKKPVHGATPENNVHSLEQILKYYQETGVQVDELGACLYPPQEVPLIRATTEKMLQLTNGIRTEVQNILGSSEALIRSLEVLESSLRKLQLGAVHPDTDVVQEMGGLSV
;
A
#
# COMPACT_ATOMS: atom_id res chain seq x y z
N MET A 1 17.90 48.81 -10.35
CA MET A 1 16.87 48.18 -9.50
C MET A 1 17.52 47.63 -8.25
N GLY A 2 16.94 47.86 -7.07
CA GLY A 2 17.43 47.28 -5.81
C GLY A 2 17.16 45.77 -5.71
N ARG A 3 17.88 45.08 -4.80
CA ARG A 3 17.77 43.62 -4.61
C ARG A 3 16.34 43.14 -4.30
N ALA A 4 15.58 43.93 -3.53
CA ALA A 4 14.19 43.63 -3.21
C ALA A 4 13.28 43.61 -4.46
N ALA A 5 13.45 44.59 -5.36
CA ALA A 5 12.69 44.68 -6.61
C ALA A 5 13.02 43.51 -7.56
N ARG A 6 14.30 43.09 -7.62
CA ARG A 6 14.71 41.92 -8.40
C ARG A 6 14.12 40.62 -7.84
N ARG A 7 14.12 40.44 -6.51
CA ARG A 7 13.47 39.30 -5.85
C ARG A 7 11.98 39.24 -6.17
N GLU A 8 11.29 40.38 -6.13
CA GLU A 8 9.86 40.45 -6.46
C GLU A 8 9.58 40.10 -7.92
N GLN A 9 10.45 40.53 -8.85
CA GLN A 9 10.37 40.11 -10.24
C GLN A 9 10.53 38.58 -10.38
N LEU A 10 11.57 38.00 -9.77
CA LEU A 10 11.80 36.55 -9.77
C LEU A 10 10.61 35.78 -9.20
N ALA A 11 10.01 36.27 -8.11
CA ALA A 11 8.83 35.67 -7.51
C ALA A 11 7.61 35.72 -8.44
N ARG A 12 7.38 36.84 -9.14
CA ARG A 12 6.31 36.96 -10.13
C ARG A 12 6.53 35.98 -11.29
N THR A 13 7.75 35.89 -11.81
CA THR A 13 8.11 34.95 -12.88
C THR A 13 7.87 33.50 -12.45
N LEU A 14 8.38 33.10 -11.28
CA LEU A 14 8.18 31.75 -10.75
C LEU A 14 6.71 31.43 -10.50
N ASN A 15 5.93 32.35 -9.94
CA ASN A 15 4.50 32.13 -9.70
C ASN A 15 3.72 31.94 -11.01
N SER A 16 4.08 32.66 -12.08
CA SER A 16 3.50 32.45 -13.41
C SER A 16 3.77 31.04 -13.93
N TYR A 17 5.00 30.55 -13.81
CA TYR A 17 5.34 29.18 -14.21
C TYR A 17 4.65 28.14 -13.33
N ALA A 18 4.65 28.33 -12.01
CA ALA A 18 4.03 27.42 -11.06
C ALA A 18 2.52 27.26 -11.31
N GLN A 19 1.84 28.35 -11.65
CA GLN A 19 0.43 28.32 -12.04
C GLN A 19 0.22 27.50 -13.31
N SER A 20 1.01 27.74 -14.36
CA SER A 20 0.94 26.98 -15.61
C SER A 20 1.25 25.48 -15.43
N ILE A 21 2.23 25.15 -14.59
CA ILE A 21 2.56 23.76 -14.23
C ILE A 21 1.38 23.12 -13.49
N HIS A 22 0.73 23.85 -12.58
CA HIS A 22 -0.43 23.34 -11.85
C HIS A 22 -1.61 23.07 -12.79
N GLU A 23 -1.92 23.99 -13.71
CA GLU A 23 -2.93 23.81 -14.75
C GLU A 23 -2.64 22.61 -15.64
N THR A 24 -1.37 22.42 -16.03
CA THR A 24 -0.95 21.23 -16.79
C THR A 24 -1.12 19.95 -15.97
N PHE A 25 -0.81 19.97 -14.68
CA PHE A 25 -0.97 18.82 -13.81
C PHE A 25 -2.44 18.46 -13.57
N GLN A 26 -3.38 19.40 -13.60
CA GLN A 26 -4.82 19.11 -13.52
C GLN A 26 -5.30 18.19 -14.66
N VAL A 27 -4.63 18.18 -15.80
CA VAL A 27 -4.93 17.26 -16.91
C VAL A 27 -4.76 15.78 -16.50
N PHE A 28 -3.98 15.48 -15.45
CA PHE A 28 -3.78 14.12 -14.93
C PHE A 28 -4.98 13.57 -14.16
N ASP A 29 -6.01 14.38 -13.89
CA ASP A 29 -7.23 13.89 -13.27
C ASP A 29 -7.92 12.85 -14.16
N GLU A 30 -7.69 12.91 -15.47
CA GLU A 30 -8.11 11.90 -16.45
C GLU A 30 -6.90 11.28 -17.19
N PRO A 31 -6.95 9.99 -17.55
CA PRO A 31 -5.89 9.37 -18.33
C PRO A 31 -5.84 9.98 -19.75
N ALA A 32 -4.67 9.86 -20.39
CA ALA A 32 -4.52 10.26 -21.78
C ALA A 32 -5.48 9.48 -22.69
N ALA A 33 -5.96 10.15 -23.73
CA ALA A 33 -6.96 9.58 -24.62
C ALA A 33 -6.47 8.24 -25.24
N PRO A 34 -7.31 7.20 -25.26
CA PRO A 34 -6.91 5.87 -25.73
C PRO A 34 -6.56 5.82 -27.22
N THR A 35 -6.90 6.86 -27.98
CA THR A 35 -6.57 6.99 -29.40
C THR A 35 -5.14 7.48 -29.66
N LEU A 36 -4.42 7.91 -28.61
CA LEU A 36 -3.05 8.41 -28.72
C LEU A 36 -2.05 7.25 -28.68
N GLU A 37 -0.87 7.49 -29.25
CA GLU A 37 0.26 6.58 -29.07
C GLU A 37 0.80 6.73 -27.64
N LYS A 38 0.95 5.59 -26.95
CA LYS A 38 1.51 5.57 -25.60
C LYS A 38 2.98 5.98 -25.63
N VAL A 39 3.32 6.99 -24.84
CA VAL A 39 4.72 7.41 -24.64
C VAL A 39 5.50 6.33 -23.91
N ASP A 40 6.69 5.99 -24.39
CA ASP A 40 7.56 5.00 -23.74
C ASP A 40 8.11 5.53 -22.39
N TRP A 41 8.21 4.65 -21.40
CA TRP A 41 8.68 5.06 -20.07
C TRP A 41 10.12 5.58 -20.05
N SER A 42 10.96 5.19 -21.02
CA SER A 42 12.32 5.71 -21.14
C SER A 42 12.36 7.23 -21.44
N GLU A 43 11.33 7.78 -22.07
CA GLU A 43 11.20 9.24 -22.26
C GLU A 43 10.88 9.95 -20.95
N VAL A 44 10.04 9.33 -20.12
CA VAL A 44 9.71 9.81 -18.77
C VAL A 44 10.96 9.85 -17.89
N THR A 45 11.75 8.76 -17.87
CA THR A 45 12.99 8.71 -17.07
C THR A 45 14.03 9.70 -17.58
N LYS A 46 14.18 9.84 -18.91
CA LYS A 46 15.09 10.82 -19.52
C LYS A 46 14.76 12.26 -19.12
N LEU A 47 13.48 12.64 -19.11
CA LEU A 47 13.11 13.98 -18.62
C LEU A 47 13.22 14.11 -17.10
N GLY A 48 13.00 13.04 -16.34
CA GLY A 48 13.32 12.98 -14.90
C GLY A 48 14.80 13.24 -14.61
N ASP A 49 15.71 12.70 -15.44
CA ASP A 49 17.15 12.94 -15.33
C ASP A 49 17.50 14.41 -15.66
N GLU A 50 16.85 15.01 -16.66
CA GLU A 50 17.04 16.43 -16.95
C GLU A 50 16.49 17.32 -15.83
N VAL A 51 15.36 16.96 -15.19
CA VAL A 51 14.88 17.64 -13.98
C VAL A 51 15.93 17.59 -12.86
N SER A 52 16.51 16.41 -12.61
CA SER A 52 17.56 16.23 -11.60
C SER A 52 18.81 17.07 -11.92
N LYS A 53 19.18 17.17 -13.20
CA LYS A 53 20.27 18.03 -13.67
C LYS A 53 19.96 19.52 -13.47
N GLN A 54 18.72 19.97 -13.73
CA GLN A 54 18.31 21.35 -13.45
C GLN A 54 18.33 21.66 -11.95
N ALA A 55 17.96 20.71 -11.09
CA ALA A 55 18.09 20.85 -9.64
C ALA A 55 19.56 21.01 -9.19
N THR A 56 20.47 20.31 -9.88
CA THR A 56 21.93 20.41 -9.65
C THR A 56 22.44 21.79 -10.06
N ILE A 57 22.09 22.27 -11.26
CA ILE A 57 22.47 23.60 -11.74
C ILE A 57 21.95 24.67 -10.78
N THR A 58 20.69 24.56 -10.37
CA THR A 58 20.08 25.46 -9.38
C THR A 58 20.90 25.45 -8.08
N GLY A 59 21.23 24.28 -7.54
CA GLY A 59 22.06 24.17 -6.34
C GLY A 59 23.44 24.81 -6.49
N MET A 60 24.08 24.63 -7.66
CA MET A 60 25.39 25.20 -7.98
C MET A 60 25.37 26.73 -8.06
N LEU A 61 24.28 27.35 -8.52
CA LEU A 61 24.13 28.82 -8.50
C LEU A 61 24.21 29.41 -7.09
N TRP A 62 23.96 28.60 -6.06
CA TRP A 62 24.05 29.00 -4.66
C TRP A 62 25.36 28.59 -3.97
N THR A 63 26.32 28.04 -4.72
CA THR A 63 27.65 27.74 -4.22
C THR A 63 28.52 29.00 -4.27
N GLY A 64 28.67 29.68 -3.12
CA GLY A 64 29.53 30.87 -3.00
C GLY A 64 28.75 32.15 -2.70
N GLU A 65 28.82 33.12 -3.62
CA GLU A 65 28.13 34.42 -3.51
C GLU A 65 26.66 34.33 -3.96
N THR A 66 25.88 35.40 -3.78
CA THR A 66 24.50 35.43 -4.30
C THR A 66 24.55 35.37 -5.83
N PRO A 67 23.72 34.52 -6.47
CA PRO A 67 23.69 34.44 -7.93
C PRO A 67 23.28 35.78 -8.57
N ASP A 68 23.65 35.98 -9.83
CA ASP A 68 23.08 37.09 -10.58
C ASP A 68 21.57 36.85 -10.79
N ALA A 69 20.77 37.93 -10.72
CA ALA A 69 19.32 37.80 -10.86
C ALA A 69 18.90 37.27 -12.24
N ARG A 70 19.63 37.67 -13.29
CA ARG A 70 19.29 37.27 -14.65
C ARG A 70 19.62 35.79 -14.86
N GLU A 71 20.75 35.33 -14.33
CA GLU A 71 21.13 33.92 -14.36
C GLU A 71 20.10 33.06 -13.61
N LEU A 72 19.63 33.51 -12.45
CA LEU A 72 18.57 32.83 -11.70
C LEU A 72 17.21 32.86 -12.45
N GLU A 73 16.86 33.97 -13.09
CA GLU A 73 15.62 34.09 -13.89
C GLU A 73 15.65 33.15 -15.11
N GLU A 74 16.78 33.10 -15.83
CA GLU A 74 16.99 32.20 -16.96
C GLU A 74 16.94 30.73 -16.52
N ASN A 75 17.56 30.39 -15.39
CA ASN A 75 17.50 29.04 -14.81
C ASN A 75 16.06 28.65 -14.41
N ILE A 76 15.29 29.52 -13.76
CA ILE A 76 13.87 29.28 -13.44
C ILE A 76 13.10 28.94 -14.73
N GLY A 77 13.29 29.74 -15.79
CA GLY A 77 12.63 29.51 -17.07
C GLY A 77 12.98 28.16 -17.69
N THR A 78 14.27 27.83 -17.78
CA THR A 78 14.72 26.53 -18.31
C THR A 78 14.20 25.37 -17.48
N TYR A 79 14.28 25.44 -16.16
CA TYR A 79 13.82 24.39 -15.27
C TYR A 79 12.31 24.19 -15.40
N CYS A 80 11.51 25.26 -15.32
CA CYS A 80 10.06 25.14 -15.46
C CYS A 80 9.62 24.59 -16.82
N ASN A 81 10.32 24.91 -17.91
CA ASN A 81 10.06 24.32 -19.22
C ASN A 81 10.35 22.80 -19.24
N VAL A 82 11.42 22.36 -18.59
CA VAL A 82 11.72 20.92 -18.42
C VAL A 82 10.64 20.23 -17.60
N LEU A 83 10.15 20.85 -16.52
CA LEU A 83 9.05 20.31 -15.71
C LEU A 83 7.74 20.17 -16.50
N GLN A 84 7.43 21.15 -17.36
CA GLN A 84 6.27 21.08 -18.24
C GLN A 84 6.42 19.93 -19.25
N GLY A 85 7.58 19.79 -19.89
CA GLY A 85 7.85 18.67 -20.78
C GLY A 85 7.72 17.32 -20.06
N PHE A 86 8.28 17.23 -18.85
CA PHE A 86 8.20 16.05 -17.98
C PHE A 86 6.75 15.66 -17.67
N LEU A 87 5.91 16.64 -17.30
CA LEU A 87 4.49 16.44 -17.08
C LEU A 87 3.78 15.87 -18.32
N LEU A 88 4.04 16.44 -19.49
CA LEU A 88 3.38 16.00 -20.72
C LEU A 88 3.75 14.55 -21.09
N VAL A 89 5.02 14.15 -20.94
CA VAL A 89 5.43 12.76 -21.21
C VAL A 89 4.88 11.79 -20.16
N CYS A 90 4.80 12.20 -18.88
CA CYS A 90 4.15 11.41 -17.85
C CYS A 90 2.67 11.18 -18.17
N HIS A 91 1.95 12.21 -18.63
CA HIS A 91 0.56 12.08 -19.05
C HIS A 91 0.43 11.16 -20.27
N GLY A 92 1.27 11.33 -21.29
CA GLY A 92 1.29 10.47 -22.48
C GLY A 92 1.56 8.99 -22.18
N ASN A 93 2.23 8.65 -21.06
CA ASN A 93 2.40 7.26 -20.64
C ASN A 93 1.12 6.65 -20.03
N THR A 94 0.15 7.48 -19.63
CA THR A 94 -1.13 7.02 -19.05
C THR A 94 -2.12 6.49 -20.08
N VAL A 95 -1.79 6.48 -21.37
CA VAL A 95 -2.58 5.79 -22.39
C VAL A 95 -2.74 4.32 -22.00
N GLY A 96 -3.99 3.86 -21.95
CA GLY A 96 -4.35 2.50 -21.54
C GLY A 96 -4.11 2.18 -20.05
N ALA A 97 -3.82 3.18 -19.21
CA ALA A 97 -3.67 2.99 -17.78
C ALA A 97 -5.03 2.81 -17.10
N GLY A 98 -5.12 1.81 -16.23
CA GLY A 98 -6.20 1.73 -15.23
C GLY A 98 -5.98 2.74 -14.09
N PRO A 99 -7.01 2.96 -13.26
CA PRO A 99 -6.95 3.89 -12.13
C PRO A 99 -5.73 3.70 -11.23
N THR A 100 -5.31 2.46 -10.98
CA THR A 100 -4.19 2.16 -10.08
C THR A 100 -2.86 2.59 -10.68
N LEU A 101 -2.62 2.33 -11.96
CA LEU A 101 -1.41 2.77 -12.65
C LEU A 101 -1.38 4.30 -12.80
N GLN A 102 -2.50 4.90 -13.20
CA GLN A 102 -2.63 6.35 -13.34
C GLN A 102 -2.33 7.05 -12.00
N ALA A 103 -2.88 6.55 -10.88
CA ALA A 103 -2.60 7.08 -9.56
C ALA A 103 -1.10 7.01 -9.20
N CYS A 104 -0.43 5.90 -9.52
CA CYS A 104 1.01 5.74 -9.30
C CYS A 104 1.85 6.75 -10.09
N ILE A 105 1.54 6.92 -11.38
CA ILE A 105 2.25 7.87 -12.26
C ILE A 105 1.99 9.30 -11.80
N ARG A 106 0.73 9.65 -11.52
CA ARG A 106 0.32 10.98 -11.03
C ARG A 106 1.00 11.32 -9.71
N ALA A 107 1.05 10.39 -8.75
CA ALA A 107 1.70 10.61 -7.46
C ALA A 107 3.20 10.87 -7.63
N SER A 108 3.88 10.11 -8.49
CA SER A 108 5.31 10.25 -8.74
C SER A 108 5.63 11.57 -9.46
N ALA A 109 4.82 11.94 -10.48
CA ALA A 109 4.94 13.23 -11.16
C ALA A 109 4.72 14.39 -10.17
N LYS A 110 3.71 14.30 -9.32
CA LYS A 110 3.42 15.30 -8.28
C LYS A 110 4.60 15.48 -7.32
N GLN A 111 5.21 14.39 -6.87
CA GLN A 111 6.36 14.46 -5.97
C GLN A 111 7.54 15.21 -6.61
N VAL A 112 7.87 14.91 -7.87
CA VAL A 112 8.94 15.60 -8.62
C VAL A 112 8.65 17.10 -8.75
N ILE A 113 7.40 17.47 -9.03
CA ILE A 113 6.97 18.88 -9.17
C ILE A 113 7.04 19.60 -7.83
N ASP A 114 6.48 19.01 -6.77
CA ASP A 114 6.44 19.63 -5.45
C ASP A 114 7.85 19.88 -4.90
N CYS A 115 8.75 18.90 -5.03
CA CYS A 115 10.15 19.05 -4.66
C CYS A 115 10.84 20.14 -5.50
N SER A 116 10.62 20.16 -6.82
CA SER A 116 11.24 21.13 -7.72
C SER A 116 10.76 22.56 -7.46
N LEU A 117 9.44 22.75 -7.28
CA LEU A 117 8.87 24.06 -6.95
C LEU A 117 9.31 24.53 -5.55
N SER A 118 9.50 23.62 -4.59
CA SER A 118 10.03 23.96 -3.28
C SER A 118 11.47 24.47 -3.37
N LEU A 119 12.32 23.80 -4.15
CA LEU A 119 13.69 24.26 -4.45
C LEU A 119 13.70 25.65 -5.10
N LEU A 120 12.90 25.86 -6.15
CA LEU A 120 12.85 27.14 -6.86
C LEU A 120 12.29 28.27 -5.98
N ARG A 121 11.26 28.00 -5.17
CA ARG A 121 10.71 28.97 -4.22
C ARG A 121 11.74 29.38 -3.19
N GLU A 122 12.53 28.43 -2.67
CA GLU A 122 13.59 28.74 -1.72
C GLU A 122 14.74 29.50 -2.36
N ALA A 123 15.12 29.18 -3.60
CA ALA A 123 16.09 29.96 -4.35
C ALA A 123 15.63 31.43 -4.51
N VAL A 124 14.37 31.65 -4.88
CA VAL A 124 13.83 33.01 -4.99
C VAL A 124 13.71 33.70 -3.62
N SER A 125 13.25 33.02 -2.58
CA SER A 125 13.09 33.59 -1.23
C SER A 125 14.44 34.02 -0.64
N SER A 126 15.49 33.25 -0.94
CA SER A 126 16.86 33.48 -0.49
C SER A 126 17.55 34.63 -1.23
N TYR A 127 17.02 35.08 -2.37
CA TYR A 127 17.63 36.14 -3.16
C TYR A 127 17.74 37.47 -2.38
N GLY A 128 18.98 37.94 -2.20
CA GLY A 128 19.25 39.23 -1.55
C GLY A 128 19.17 39.24 -0.02
N SER A 129 18.99 38.09 0.64
CA SER A 129 19.00 37.96 2.09
C SER A 129 20.01 36.88 2.51
N PHE A 130 21.18 37.29 3.00
CA PHE A 130 22.21 36.38 3.51
C PHE A 130 21.94 36.04 4.99
N GLY A 131 21.50 34.82 5.24
CA GLY A 131 21.42 34.21 6.58
C GLY A 131 22.15 32.87 6.59
N SER A 132 22.68 32.46 7.74
CA SER A 132 23.44 31.21 7.93
C SER A 132 22.65 29.95 7.57
N ASP A 133 21.33 29.96 7.78
CA ASP A 133 20.44 28.80 7.63
C ASP A 133 20.15 28.46 6.15
N LYS A 134 20.46 29.38 5.23
CA LYS A 134 20.19 29.25 3.80
C LYS A 134 21.24 28.44 3.04
N LYS A 135 22.45 28.33 3.60
CA LYS A 135 23.53 27.52 3.01
C LYS A 135 23.25 26.02 3.06
N THR A 136 22.33 25.58 3.93
CA THR A 136 21.95 24.17 4.06
C THR A 136 20.64 23.84 3.32
N ALA A 137 19.71 24.80 3.23
CA ALA A 137 18.39 24.56 2.65
C ALA A 137 18.42 24.23 1.14
N ILE A 138 19.16 25.00 0.34
CA ILE A 138 19.23 24.78 -1.12
C ILE A 138 19.83 23.40 -1.46
N PRO A 139 21.00 22.99 -0.91
CA PRO A 139 21.52 21.65 -1.14
C PRO A 139 20.58 20.53 -0.70
N GLN A 140 19.88 20.70 0.44
CA GLN A 140 18.90 19.71 0.93
C GLN A 140 17.72 19.58 -0.04
N LEU A 141 17.16 20.70 -0.51
CA LEU A 141 16.05 20.71 -1.46
C LEU A 141 16.46 20.14 -2.83
N SER A 142 17.68 20.40 -3.31
CA SER A 142 18.22 19.71 -4.48
C SER A 142 18.29 18.20 -4.26
N GLY A 143 18.73 17.74 -3.08
CA GLY A 143 18.71 16.33 -2.69
C GLY A 143 17.31 15.73 -2.71
N SER A 144 16.30 16.45 -2.21
CA SER A 144 14.90 15.99 -2.26
C SER A 144 14.38 15.82 -3.70
N VAL A 145 14.80 16.67 -4.64
CA VAL A 145 14.45 16.48 -6.07
C VAL A 145 15.12 15.21 -6.62
N TRP A 146 16.39 14.96 -6.27
CA TRP A 146 17.08 13.74 -6.71
C TRP A 146 16.40 12.48 -6.18
N GLU A 147 15.99 12.49 -4.91
CA GLU A 147 15.23 11.40 -4.31
C GLU A 147 13.88 11.21 -5.02
N ALA A 148 13.16 12.28 -5.33
CA ALA A 148 11.91 12.21 -6.09
C ALA A 148 12.12 11.60 -7.50
N CYS A 149 13.17 12.00 -8.22
CA CYS A 149 13.53 11.40 -9.51
C CYS A 149 13.98 9.93 -9.38
N ALA A 150 14.65 9.57 -8.28
CA ALA A 150 15.00 8.17 -8.01
C ALA A 150 13.77 7.31 -7.68
N VAL A 151 12.77 7.87 -7.00
CA VAL A 151 11.46 7.23 -6.78
C VAL A 151 10.70 7.09 -8.09
N LEU A 152 10.71 8.13 -8.95
CA LEU A 152 10.11 8.09 -10.28
C LEU A 152 10.63 6.89 -11.09
N ASN A 153 11.93 6.62 -11.08
CA ASN A 153 12.53 5.47 -11.77
C ASN A 153 12.01 4.11 -11.27
N LYS A 154 11.47 4.08 -10.06
CA LYS A 154 10.82 2.90 -9.50
C LYS A 154 9.33 2.89 -9.78
N THR A 155 8.70 3.85 -10.44
CA THR A 155 7.24 3.83 -10.68
C THR A 155 6.84 2.63 -11.54
N PRO A 156 5.70 1.97 -11.26
CA PRO A 156 5.16 0.95 -12.16
C PRO A 156 4.92 1.52 -13.55
N THR A 157 5.26 0.76 -14.60
CA THR A 157 5.08 1.19 -15.99
C THR A 157 3.96 0.44 -16.72
N SER A 158 3.30 -0.48 -16.03
CA SER A 158 2.18 -1.28 -16.54
C SER A 158 1.14 -1.56 -15.45
N ASN A 159 -0.09 -1.86 -15.87
CA ASN A 159 -1.20 -2.16 -14.96
C ASN A 159 -0.88 -3.37 -14.07
N CYS A 160 -0.31 -4.44 -14.64
CA CYS A 160 0.13 -5.61 -13.88
C CYS A 160 1.17 -5.27 -12.81
N MET A 161 2.13 -4.38 -13.11
CA MET A 161 3.13 -3.96 -12.11
C MET A 161 2.49 -3.13 -10.99
N ALA A 162 1.59 -2.22 -11.33
CA ALA A 162 0.94 -1.36 -10.34
C ALA A 162 0.09 -2.21 -9.38
N ILE A 163 -0.72 -3.10 -9.93
CA ILE A 163 -1.59 -4.00 -9.15
C ILE A 163 -0.77 -5.02 -8.37
N GLY A 164 0.27 -5.61 -8.96
CA GLY A 164 1.15 -6.54 -8.26
C GLY A 164 1.81 -5.90 -7.03
N ARG A 165 2.17 -4.61 -7.10
CA ARG A 165 2.68 -3.88 -5.94
C ARG A 165 1.62 -3.60 -4.88
N ALA A 166 0.41 -3.22 -5.29
CA ALA A 166 -0.68 -3.02 -4.34
C ALA A 166 -1.03 -4.34 -3.61
N ILE A 167 -1.11 -5.46 -4.34
CA ILE A 167 -1.29 -6.80 -3.75
C ILE A 167 -0.12 -7.19 -2.85
N THR A 168 1.11 -6.78 -3.18
CA THR A 168 2.28 -7.01 -2.31
C THR A 168 2.12 -6.32 -0.95
N GLN A 169 1.52 -5.13 -0.88
CA GLN A 169 1.24 -4.46 0.40
C GLN A 169 0.20 -5.23 1.22
N ILE A 170 -0.82 -5.77 0.56
CA ILE A 170 -1.82 -6.62 1.22
C ILE A 170 -1.16 -7.89 1.78
N ALA A 171 -0.20 -8.47 1.04
CA ALA A 171 0.56 -9.62 1.52
C ALA A 171 1.34 -9.34 2.82
N VAL A 172 1.83 -8.11 3.01
CA VAL A 172 2.49 -7.69 4.25
C VAL A 172 1.48 -7.66 5.41
N SER A 173 0.33 -7.01 5.22
CA SER A 173 -0.74 -6.95 6.23
C SER A 173 -1.21 -8.34 6.66
N VAL A 174 -1.54 -9.20 5.69
CA VAL A 174 -1.98 -10.58 5.94
C VAL A 174 -0.91 -11.39 6.69
N LYS A 175 0.36 -11.18 6.38
CA LYS A 175 1.48 -11.85 7.06
C LYS A 175 1.60 -11.38 8.52
N ASP A 176 1.39 -10.10 8.79
CA ASP A 176 1.47 -9.54 10.13
C ASP A 176 0.30 -10.05 11.00
N VAL A 177 -0.93 -10.07 10.47
CA VAL A 177 -2.08 -10.71 11.13
C VAL A 177 -1.84 -12.19 11.42
N LEU A 178 -1.33 -12.94 10.43
CA LEU A 178 -1.01 -14.36 10.63
C LEU A 178 0.03 -14.58 11.74
N ARG A 179 1.01 -13.67 11.87
CA ARG A 179 1.98 -13.73 12.96
C ARG A 179 1.27 -13.53 14.30
N GLU A 180 0.43 -12.52 14.42
CA GLU A 180 -0.32 -12.22 15.65
C GLU A 180 -1.25 -13.36 16.06
N MET A 181 -1.99 -13.96 15.11
CA MET A 181 -2.87 -15.10 15.40
C MET A 181 -2.10 -16.32 15.91
N ARG A 182 -0.84 -16.51 15.49
CA ARG A 182 0.01 -17.62 15.97
C ARG A 182 0.54 -17.42 17.39
N GLU A 183 0.35 -16.23 17.97
CA GLU A 183 0.74 -15.93 19.36
C GLU A 183 -0.39 -16.23 20.36
N LEU A 184 -1.59 -16.59 19.87
CA LEU A 184 -2.73 -17.02 20.69
C LEU A 184 -2.37 -18.26 21.53
N LYS A 185 -2.81 -18.28 22.78
CA LYS A 185 -2.50 -19.34 23.75
C LYS A 185 -3.76 -20.06 24.23
N PRO A 186 -3.66 -21.38 24.46
CA PRO A 186 -4.74 -22.13 25.10
C PRO A 186 -4.80 -21.82 26.60
N ALA A 187 -5.98 -21.98 27.19
CA ALA A 187 -6.16 -21.94 28.63
C ALA A 187 -5.24 -22.95 29.30
N ALA A 188 -4.46 -22.47 30.28
CA ALA A 188 -3.74 -23.35 31.16
C ALA A 188 -4.75 -24.32 31.77
N ILE A 189 -4.61 -25.61 31.46
CA ILE A 189 -5.35 -26.65 32.14
C ILE A 189 -4.81 -26.61 33.58
N ASP A 190 -5.61 -26.07 34.49
CA ASP A 190 -5.32 -26.12 35.91
C ASP A 190 -5.23 -27.60 36.25
N SER A 191 -4.00 -28.09 36.38
CA SER A 191 -3.76 -29.44 36.86
C SER A 191 -4.06 -29.38 38.33
N GLY A 192 -5.34 -29.55 38.65
CA GLY A 192 -5.83 -29.84 39.97
C GLY A 192 -5.26 -31.17 40.41
N ASP A 193 -3.98 -31.16 40.77
CA ASP A 193 -3.41 -32.19 41.62
C ASP A 193 -3.79 -31.79 43.05
N GLU A 194 -5.03 -32.15 43.41
CA GLU A 194 -5.40 -32.38 44.79
C GLU A 194 -4.45 -33.46 45.32
N THR A 195 -3.30 -33.03 45.86
CA THR A 195 -2.51 -33.86 46.77
C THR A 195 -3.06 -33.67 48.17
N PRO A 196 -3.71 -34.69 48.76
CA PRO A 196 -4.10 -34.60 50.15
C PRO A 196 -2.87 -34.86 51.04
N GLU A 197 -2.73 -33.99 52.04
CA GLU A 197 -2.00 -34.17 53.31
C GLU A 197 -0.46 -34.24 53.23
N THR A 198 0.30 -33.42 53.94
CA THR A 198 0.37 -33.48 55.41
C THR A 198 1.12 -32.27 55.96
N SER A 199 0.61 -31.79 57.09
CA SER A 199 1.21 -30.81 57.99
C SER A 199 2.72 -30.96 58.21
N ASN A 200 3.47 -29.86 58.09
CA ASN A 200 4.40 -29.44 59.13
C ASN A 200 4.70 -27.94 59.06
N ILE A 201 4.49 -27.31 60.21
CA ILE A 201 4.71 -25.89 60.50
C ILE A 201 6.21 -25.62 60.50
N THR A 202 6.65 -24.63 59.72
CA THR A 202 7.67 -23.66 60.15
C THR A 202 7.48 -22.37 59.37
N HIS A 203 7.08 -21.32 60.09
CA HIS A 203 7.10 -19.94 59.65
C HIS A 203 8.53 -19.49 59.34
N GLU A 204 8.74 -18.85 58.19
CA GLU A 204 9.49 -17.60 58.12
C GLU A 204 9.05 -16.81 56.88
N ALA A 205 8.61 -15.58 57.14
CA ALA A 205 7.94 -14.71 56.20
C ALA A 205 8.95 -13.89 55.39
N GLN A 206 8.90 -14.03 54.06
CA GLN A 206 9.27 -12.96 53.13
C GLN A 206 8.18 -12.87 52.07
N LYS A 207 7.20 -12.01 52.35
CA LYS A 207 6.40 -11.37 51.31
C LYS A 207 7.31 -10.38 50.59
N ASP A 208 7.57 -10.62 49.32
CA ASP A 208 7.76 -9.53 48.39
C ASP A 208 6.77 -9.73 47.25
N ASP A 209 5.75 -8.87 47.26
CA ASP A 209 4.70 -8.75 46.27
C ASP A 209 5.35 -8.39 44.92
N SER A 210 5.78 -9.40 44.17
CA SER A 210 5.77 -9.29 42.71
C SER A 210 4.32 -9.41 42.27
N ALA A 211 3.59 -8.31 42.48
CA ALA A 211 2.27 -8.09 41.91
C ALA A 211 2.36 -8.46 40.43
N SER A 212 1.75 -9.59 40.09
CA SER A 212 1.49 -10.02 38.73
C SER A 212 0.89 -8.84 37.99
N GLU A 213 1.68 -8.19 37.13
CA GLU A 213 1.21 -7.18 36.23
C GLU A 213 0.17 -7.83 35.33
N GLY A 214 -1.11 -7.65 35.69
CA GLY A 214 -2.28 -7.84 34.85
C GLY A 214 -2.13 -8.87 33.74
N ALA A 215 -2.03 -10.14 34.09
CA ALA A 215 -2.41 -11.20 33.17
C ALA A 215 -3.90 -11.00 32.87
N LEU A 216 -4.19 -10.30 31.76
CA LEU A 216 -5.50 -10.32 31.14
C LEU A 216 -5.91 -11.79 31.09
N GLY A 217 -6.93 -12.17 31.84
CA GLY A 217 -7.51 -13.51 31.79
C GLY A 217 -8.09 -13.72 30.40
N ASN A 218 -7.29 -14.28 29.51
CA ASN A 218 -7.46 -14.15 28.06
C ASN A 218 -7.00 -15.39 27.30
N ASP A 219 -6.98 -16.54 27.96
CA ASP A 219 -6.60 -17.78 27.32
C ASP A 219 -7.83 -18.43 26.68
N LEU A 220 -7.66 -19.01 25.49
CA LEU A 220 -8.74 -19.63 24.72
C LEU A 220 -9.17 -20.96 25.33
N SER A 221 -10.48 -21.22 25.40
CA SER A 221 -10.98 -22.57 25.66
C SER A 221 -10.52 -23.56 24.58
N PRO A 222 -10.54 -24.88 24.82
CA PRO A 222 -10.18 -25.86 23.80
C PRO A 222 -10.98 -25.70 22.50
N GLU A 223 -12.26 -25.39 22.61
CA GLU A 223 -13.18 -25.18 21.48
C GLU A 223 -12.85 -23.89 20.71
N GLU A 224 -12.59 -22.78 21.41
CA GLU A 224 -12.14 -21.53 20.80
C GLU A 224 -10.75 -21.68 20.15
N MET A 225 -9.88 -22.51 20.72
CA MET A 225 -8.56 -22.81 20.17
C MET A 225 -8.67 -23.62 18.87
N ASP A 226 -9.62 -24.55 18.77
CA ASP A 226 -9.89 -25.28 17.52
C ASP A 226 -10.36 -24.33 16.41
N ILE A 227 -11.26 -23.39 16.72
CA ILE A 227 -11.69 -22.35 15.78
C ILE A 227 -10.50 -21.46 15.37
N ALA A 228 -9.66 -21.06 16.33
CA ALA A 228 -8.47 -20.25 16.06
C ALA A 228 -7.49 -20.96 15.12
N ASN A 229 -7.25 -22.26 15.32
CA ASN A 229 -6.39 -23.05 14.43
C ASN A 229 -6.94 -23.13 12.99
N LEU A 230 -8.26 -23.33 12.84
CA LEU A 230 -8.90 -23.32 11.51
C LEU A 230 -8.78 -21.95 10.83
N ALA A 231 -8.92 -20.86 11.58
CA ALA A 231 -8.75 -19.51 11.06
C ALA A 231 -7.29 -19.22 10.69
N ILE A 232 -6.32 -19.70 11.46
CA ILE A 232 -4.88 -19.61 11.12
C ILE A 232 -4.60 -20.30 9.79
N ASP A 233 -5.19 -21.48 9.55
CA ASP A 233 -5.06 -22.19 8.27
C ASP A 233 -5.63 -21.36 7.11
N VAL A 234 -6.83 -20.77 7.28
CA VAL A 234 -7.45 -19.88 6.29
C VAL A 234 -6.56 -18.69 5.96
N VAL A 235 -6.00 -18.00 6.96
CA VAL A 235 -5.13 -16.84 6.72
C VAL A 235 -3.80 -17.25 6.10
N SER A 236 -3.26 -18.40 6.47
CA SER A 236 -2.07 -19.00 5.85
C SER A 236 -2.29 -19.33 4.35
N ASP A 237 -3.42 -19.94 4.02
CA ASP A 237 -3.79 -20.25 2.63
C ASP A 237 -4.09 -18.98 1.84
N THR A 238 -4.71 -17.98 2.46
CA THR A 238 -4.92 -16.64 1.87
C THR A 238 -3.59 -16.02 1.48
N LEU A 239 -2.60 -16.05 2.36
CA LEU A 239 -1.25 -15.55 2.07
C LEU A 239 -0.59 -16.31 0.90
N THR A 240 -0.86 -17.61 0.77
CA THR A 240 -0.38 -18.42 -0.36
C THR A 240 -1.01 -17.99 -1.68
N VAL A 241 -2.33 -17.80 -1.70
CA VAL A 241 -3.08 -17.28 -2.87
C VAL A 241 -2.57 -15.91 -3.30
N VAL A 242 -2.33 -15.00 -2.35
CA VAL A 242 -1.76 -13.67 -2.61
C VAL A 242 -0.38 -13.79 -3.27
N LYS A 243 0.50 -14.66 -2.75
CA LYS A 243 1.84 -14.91 -3.32
C LYS A 243 1.77 -15.47 -4.73
N GLU A 244 0.90 -16.44 -4.98
CA GLU A 244 0.71 -17.01 -6.32
C GLU A 244 0.14 -15.98 -7.30
N SER A 245 -0.70 -15.04 -6.84
CA SER A 245 -1.19 -13.96 -7.68
C SER A 245 -0.10 -12.96 -8.07
N ILE A 246 0.79 -12.63 -7.14
CA ILE A 246 1.97 -11.81 -7.45
C ILE A 246 2.85 -12.51 -8.49
N ARG A 247 3.05 -13.83 -8.37
CA ARG A 247 3.79 -14.64 -9.35
C ARG A 247 3.10 -14.61 -10.72
N PHE A 248 1.80 -14.86 -10.76
CA PHE A 248 1.00 -14.80 -11.97
C PHE A 248 1.11 -13.44 -12.69
N LEU A 249 0.93 -12.33 -11.96
CA LEU A 249 1.09 -10.99 -12.53
C LEU A 249 2.52 -10.72 -13.02
N THR A 250 3.53 -11.24 -12.31
CA THR A 250 4.93 -11.16 -12.73
C THR A 250 5.18 -11.90 -14.04
N ASP A 251 4.56 -13.07 -14.21
CA ASP A 251 4.69 -13.88 -15.42
C ASP A 251 3.97 -13.25 -16.61
N LEU A 252 2.81 -12.61 -16.40
CA LEU A 252 2.13 -11.81 -17.42
C LEU A 252 2.99 -10.67 -17.95
N ILE A 253 3.80 -10.04 -17.09
CA ILE A 253 4.72 -8.97 -17.50
C ILE A 253 5.85 -9.52 -18.39
N LYS A 254 6.38 -10.71 -18.06
CA LYS A 254 7.50 -11.32 -18.80
C LYS A 254 7.08 -11.94 -20.13
N LYS A 255 5.87 -12.48 -20.19
CA LYS A 255 5.31 -13.18 -21.35
C LYS A 255 4.00 -12.50 -21.76
N PRO A 256 4.06 -11.31 -22.37
CA PRO A 256 2.86 -10.67 -22.89
C PRO A 256 2.18 -11.64 -23.86
N VAL A 257 0.90 -11.92 -23.63
CA VAL A 257 0.13 -12.89 -24.41
C VAL A 257 0.08 -12.43 -25.86
N HIS A 258 0.55 -13.27 -26.78
CA HIS A 258 0.48 -12.98 -28.22
C HIS A 258 -0.96 -12.69 -28.64
N GLY A 259 -1.20 -11.48 -29.16
CA GLY A 259 -2.51 -11.05 -29.68
C GLY A 259 -3.46 -10.42 -28.66
N ALA A 260 -3.09 -10.34 -27.38
CA ALA A 260 -3.84 -9.56 -26.39
C ALA A 260 -3.15 -8.20 -26.19
N THR A 261 -3.86 -7.10 -26.42
CA THR A 261 -3.38 -5.80 -25.96
C THR A 261 -3.44 -5.79 -24.43
N PRO A 262 -2.39 -5.32 -23.72
CA PRO A 262 -2.40 -5.17 -22.26
C PRO A 262 -3.59 -4.35 -21.73
N GLU A 263 -4.19 -3.55 -22.60
CA GLU A 263 -5.34 -2.69 -22.37
C GLU A 263 -6.67 -3.47 -22.24
N ASN A 264 -6.80 -4.64 -22.86
CA ASN A 264 -8.05 -5.42 -22.84
C ASN A 264 -8.36 -6.04 -21.47
N ASN A 265 -7.35 -6.17 -20.60
CA ASN A 265 -7.49 -6.82 -19.30
C ASN A 265 -7.52 -5.83 -18.12
N VAL A 266 -7.51 -4.52 -18.38
CA VAL A 266 -7.45 -3.49 -17.32
C VAL A 266 -8.60 -3.64 -16.33
N HIS A 267 -9.82 -3.85 -16.83
CA HIS A 267 -10.98 -4.04 -15.95
C HIS A 267 -10.80 -5.24 -15.01
N SER A 268 -10.47 -6.42 -15.55
CA SER A 268 -10.26 -7.63 -14.74
C SER A 268 -9.12 -7.49 -13.75
N LEU A 269 -8.03 -6.83 -14.16
CA LEU A 269 -6.90 -6.54 -13.29
C LEU A 269 -7.32 -5.65 -12.09
N GLU A 270 -8.07 -4.58 -12.34
CA GLU A 270 -8.57 -3.69 -11.27
C GLU A 270 -9.60 -4.39 -10.36
N GLN A 271 -10.45 -5.26 -10.92
CA GLN A 271 -11.36 -6.08 -10.10
C GLN A 271 -10.60 -7.07 -9.21
N ILE A 272 -9.54 -7.72 -9.71
CA ILE A 272 -8.67 -8.57 -8.89
C ILE A 272 -8.10 -7.77 -7.71
N LEU A 273 -7.60 -6.55 -7.96
CA LEU A 273 -7.09 -5.71 -6.88
C LEU A 273 -8.18 -5.41 -5.85
N LYS A 274 -9.37 -5.04 -6.29
CA LYS A 274 -10.51 -4.77 -5.40
C LYS A 274 -10.83 -5.97 -4.51
N TYR A 275 -10.91 -7.17 -5.09
CA TYR A 275 -11.15 -8.39 -4.29
C TYR A 275 -10.05 -8.64 -3.27
N TYR A 276 -8.77 -8.40 -3.62
CA TYR A 276 -7.67 -8.53 -2.66
C TYR A 276 -7.73 -7.48 -1.54
N GLN A 277 -8.08 -6.24 -1.85
CA GLN A 277 -8.25 -5.20 -0.83
C GLN A 277 -9.35 -5.57 0.15
N GLU A 278 -10.50 -6.03 -0.35
CA GLU A 278 -11.59 -6.51 0.49
C GLU A 278 -11.19 -7.77 1.28
N THR A 279 -10.40 -8.67 0.69
CA THR A 279 -9.87 -9.86 1.37
C THR A 279 -8.95 -9.47 2.52
N GLY A 280 -8.09 -8.47 2.34
CA GLY A 280 -7.24 -7.93 3.41
C GLY A 280 -8.07 -7.45 4.61
N VAL A 281 -9.14 -6.68 4.35
CA VAL A 281 -10.07 -6.24 5.40
C VAL A 281 -10.74 -7.42 6.11
N GLN A 282 -11.11 -8.47 5.37
CA GLN A 282 -11.68 -9.67 6.00
C GLN A 282 -10.67 -10.45 6.83
N VAL A 283 -9.39 -10.48 6.43
CA VAL A 283 -8.32 -11.11 7.23
C VAL A 283 -8.11 -10.36 8.55
N ASP A 284 -8.06 -9.02 8.51
CA ASP A 284 -7.92 -8.20 9.71
C ASP A 284 -9.11 -8.42 10.68
N GLU A 285 -10.33 -8.42 10.14
CA GLU A 285 -11.57 -8.70 10.90
C GLU A 285 -11.55 -10.10 11.51
N LEU A 286 -11.16 -11.11 10.72
CA LEU A 286 -11.05 -12.49 11.18
C LEU A 286 -10.05 -12.61 12.34
N GLY A 287 -8.89 -11.95 12.23
CA GLY A 287 -7.89 -11.92 13.29
C GLY A 287 -8.43 -11.29 14.59
N ALA A 288 -9.20 -10.20 14.49
CA ALA A 288 -9.81 -9.55 15.65
C ALA A 288 -10.87 -10.42 16.34
N CYS A 289 -11.67 -11.16 15.57
CA CYS A 289 -12.75 -12.01 16.12
C CYS A 289 -12.24 -13.22 16.93
N LEU A 290 -10.94 -13.53 16.88
CA LEU A 290 -10.35 -14.68 17.58
C LEU A 290 -9.94 -14.39 19.02
N TYR A 291 -9.91 -13.12 19.43
CA TYR A 291 -9.64 -12.78 20.83
C TYR A 291 -10.84 -13.13 21.71
N PRO A 292 -10.64 -13.63 22.95
CA PRO A 292 -11.74 -13.97 23.84
C PRO A 292 -12.62 -12.78 24.26
N PRO A 293 -13.95 -12.97 24.39
CA PRO A 293 -14.72 -14.11 23.89
C PRO A 293 -14.86 -14.07 22.37
N GLN A 294 -14.70 -15.20 21.69
CA GLN A 294 -14.72 -15.24 20.22
C GLN A 294 -16.08 -14.83 19.63
N GLU A 295 -16.06 -14.01 18.58
CA GLU A 295 -17.25 -13.52 17.90
C GLU A 295 -17.70 -14.47 16.78
N VAL A 296 -18.14 -15.68 17.15
CA VAL A 296 -18.52 -16.76 16.20
C VAL A 296 -19.46 -16.30 15.06
N PRO A 297 -20.50 -15.47 15.28
CA PRO A 297 -21.32 -14.95 14.19
C PRO A 297 -20.55 -14.11 13.17
N LEU A 298 -19.59 -13.28 13.63
CA LEU A 298 -18.73 -12.48 12.77
C LEU A 298 -17.73 -13.36 12.04
N ILE A 299 -17.11 -14.34 12.70
CA ILE A 299 -16.22 -15.32 12.05
C ILE A 299 -16.93 -15.98 10.86
N ARG A 300 -18.20 -16.39 11.05
CA ARG A 300 -19.00 -16.99 9.98
C ARG A 300 -19.27 -16.01 8.84
N ALA A 301 -19.69 -14.78 9.16
CA ALA A 301 -19.98 -13.75 8.16
C ALA A 301 -18.73 -13.38 7.34
N THR A 302 -17.59 -13.21 8.01
CA THR A 302 -16.29 -12.95 7.40
C THR A 302 -15.85 -14.11 6.51
N THR A 303 -16.00 -15.35 6.96
CA THR A 303 -15.69 -16.56 6.18
C THR A 303 -16.53 -16.65 4.89
N GLU A 304 -17.84 -16.42 4.99
CA GLU A 304 -18.75 -16.42 3.84
C GLU A 304 -18.35 -15.35 2.82
N LYS A 305 -18.02 -14.14 3.31
CA LYS A 305 -17.56 -13.05 2.44
C LYS A 305 -16.23 -13.39 1.77
N MET A 306 -15.27 -13.97 2.48
CA MET A 306 -14.00 -14.44 1.89
C MET A 306 -14.22 -15.51 0.81
N LEU A 307 -15.24 -16.37 0.96
CA LEU A 307 -15.60 -17.36 -0.06
C LEU A 307 -16.08 -16.68 -1.35
N GLN A 308 -16.94 -15.66 -1.24
CA GLN A 308 -17.43 -14.87 -2.37
C GLN A 308 -16.27 -14.13 -3.08
N LEU A 309 -15.36 -13.52 -2.31
CA LEU A 309 -14.18 -12.84 -2.83
C LEU A 309 -13.24 -13.82 -3.56
N THR A 310 -13.02 -15.01 -3.00
CA THR A 310 -12.21 -16.07 -3.62
C THR A 310 -12.77 -16.49 -4.98
N ASN A 311 -14.09 -16.61 -5.10
CA ASN A 311 -14.75 -16.88 -6.38
C ASN A 311 -14.61 -15.73 -7.38
N GLY A 312 -14.73 -14.48 -6.91
CA GLY A 312 -14.50 -13.29 -7.73
C GLY A 312 -13.08 -13.25 -8.31
N ILE A 313 -12.07 -13.49 -7.48
CA ILE A 313 -10.66 -13.59 -7.91
C ILE A 313 -10.51 -14.68 -8.98
N ARG A 314 -11.08 -15.86 -8.74
CA ARG A 314 -11.02 -16.98 -9.69
C ARG A 314 -11.59 -16.59 -11.06
N THR A 315 -12.76 -15.97 -11.10
CA THR A 315 -13.41 -15.55 -12.34
C THR A 315 -12.56 -14.55 -13.11
N GLU A 316 -12.01 -13.54 -12.45
CA GLU A 316 -11.20 -12.53 -13.14
C GLU A 316 -9.84 -13.09 -13.60
N VAL A 317 -9.23 -14.00 -12.83
CA VAL A 317 -8.01 -14.70 -13.25
C VAL A 317 -8.26 -15.55 -14.51
N GLN A 318 -9.45 -16.13 -14.65
CA GLN A 318 -9.83 -16.88 -15.85
C GLN A 318 -10.13 -15.97 -17.05
N ASN A 319 -10.65 -14.76 -16.82
CA ASN A 319 -10.91 -13.76 -17.85
C ASN A 319 -9.60 -13.21 -18.45
N ILE A 320 -8.55 -13.10 -17.63
CA ILE A 320 -7.23 -12.72 -18.10
C ILE A 320 -6.63 -13.93 -18.84
N LEU A 321 -6.54 -13.82 -20.17
CA LEU A 321 -5.83 -14.78 -21.02
C LEU A 321 -4.46 -15.11 -20.38
N GLY A 322 -4.27 -16.36 -19.93
CA GLY A 322 -3.05 -16.78 -19.22
C GLY A 322 -3.27 -17.54 -17.90
N SER A 323 -4.36 -18.30 -17.75
CA SER A 323 -4.70 -19.01 -16.51
C SER A 323 -3.49 -19.72 -15.85
N SER A 324 -3.22 -19.38 -14.58
CA SER A 324 -2.18 -20.03 -13.79
C SER A 324 -2.75 -21.21 -13.02
N GLU A 325 -2.40 -22.44 -13.42
CA GLU A 325 -2.82 -23.67 -12.71
C GLU A 325 -2.43 -23.63 -11.22
N ALA A 326 -1.27 -23.05 -10.90
CA ALA A 326 -0.79 -22.92 -9.52
C ALA A 326 -1.68 -21.98 -8.69
N LEU A 327 -2.12 -20.87 -9.28
CA LEU A 327 -3.05 -19.94 -8.62
C LEU A 327 -4.43 -20.55 -8.44
N ILE A 328 -4.97 -21.22 -9.48
CA ILE A 328 -6.27 -21.89 -9.40
C ILE A 328 -6.26 -22.97 -8.30
N ARG A 329 -5.21 -23.79 -8.24
CA ARG A 329 -5.06 -24.80 -7.19
C ARG A 329 -5.00 -24.17 -5.79
N SER A 330 -4.28 -23.05 -5.64
CA SER A 330 -4.20 -22.36 -4.34
C SER A 330 -5.55 -21.79 -3.91
N LEU A 331 -6.36 -21.30 -4.86
CA LEU A 331 -7.72 -20.85 -4.59
C LEU A 331 -8.64 -22.01 -4.15
N GLU A 332 -8.49 -23.20 -4.73
CA GLU A 332 -9.24 -24.41 -4.32
C GLU A 332 -8.88 -24.86 -2.89
N VAL A 333 -7.60 -24.77 -2.53
CA VAL A 333 -7.13 -25.07 -1.17
C VAL A 333 -7.74 -24.07 -0.17
N LEU A 334 -7.65 -22.77 -0.46
CA LEU A 334 -8.26 -21.73 0.37
C LEU A 334 -9.77 -21.93 0.55
N GLU A 335 -10.48 -22.22 -0.54
CA GLU A 335 -11.92 -22.50 -0.50
C GLU A 335 -12.25 -23.69 0.42
N SER A 336 -11.41 -24.73 0.39
CA SER A 336 -11.56 -25.90 1.25
C SER A 336 -11.34 -25.54 2.74
N SER A 337 -10.35 -24.70 3.05
CA SER A 337 -10.07 -24.23 4.41
C SER A 337 -11.18 -23.32 4.94
N LEU A 338 -11.70 -22.40 4.10
CA LEU A 338 -12.85 -21.56 4.44
C LEU A 338 -14.09 -22.39 4.80
N ARG A 339 -14.39 -23.44 4.03
CA ARG A 339 -15.50 -24.36 4.33
C ARG A 339 -15.31 -25.10 5.65
N LYS A 340 -14.09 -25.52 5.98
CA LYS A 340 -13.79 -26.17 7.27
C LYS A 340 -14.04 -25.20 8.43
N LEU A 341 -13.56 -23.96 8.33
CA LEU A 341 -13.79 -22.93 9.34
C LEU A 341 -15.29 -22.64 9.50
N GLN A 342 -16.04 -22.54 8.40
CA GLN A 342 -17.48 -22.31 8.43
C GLN A 342 -18.23 -23.43 9.18
N LEU A 343 -17.82 -24.69 9.00
CA LEU A 343 -18.38 -25.84 9.73
C LEU A 343 -17.93 -25.90 11.19
N GLY A 344 -16.68 -25.56 11.48
CA GLY A 344 -16.15 -25.51 12.86
C GLY A 344 -16.78 -24.40 13.70
N ALA A 345 -17.19 -23.30 13.07
CA ALA A 345 -17.90 -22.18 13.70
C ALA A 345 -19.42 -22.44 13.88
N VAL A 346 -19.86 -23.71 13.87
CA VAL A 346 -21.25 -24.10 14.16
C VAL A 346 -21.33 -24.61 15.60
N HIS A 347 -21.93 -23.81 16.49
CA HIS A 347 -22.26 -24.27 17.83
C HIS A 347 -23.53 -25.15 17.75
N PRO A 348 -23.55 -26.35 18.36
CA PRO A 348 -24.71 -27.24 18.32
C PRO A 348 -25.99 -26.71 19.03
N ASP A 349 -25.93 -25.57 19.73
CA ASP A 349 -27.02 -25.13 20.63
C ASP A 349 -27.92 -24.00 20.08
N THR A 350 -27.67 -23.48 18.87
CA THR A 350 -28.46 -22.35 18.36
C THR A 350 -29.72 -22.77 17.57
N ASP A 351 -29.74 -23.96 16.98
CA ASP A 351 -30.90 -24.44 16.21
C ASP A 351 -31.94 -25.18 17.07
N VAL A 352 -31.55 -25.76 18.21
CA VAL A 352 -32.47 -26.59 19.01
C VAL A 352 -33.43 -25.74 19.87
N VAL A 353 -33.02 -24.52 20.26
CA VAL A 353 -33.86 -23.64 21.09
C VAL A 353 -34.98 -22.98 20.29
N GLN A 354 -34.82 -22.83 18.97
CA GLN A 354 -35.85 -22.23 18.11
C GLN A 354 -36.95 -23.23 17.70
N GLU A 355 -36.65 -24.54 17.62
CA GLU A 355 -37.67 -25.57 17.33
C GLU A 355 -38.48 -25.99 18.58
N MET A 356 -37.93 -25.93 19.78
CA MET A 356 -38.66 -26.30 21.00
C MET A 356 -39.58 -25.18 21.55
N GLY A 357 -39.45 -23.94 21.07
CA GLY A 357 -40.35 -22.83 21.43
C GLY A 357 -41.70 -22.85 20.70
N GLY A 358 -41.87 -23.70 19.68
CA GLY A 358 -43.09 -23.80 18.86
C GLY A 358 -44.10 -24.86 19.31
N LEU A 359 -43.83 -25.62 20.37
CA LEU A 359 -44.67 -26.75 20.82
C LEU A 359 -45.36 -26.54 22.18
N SER A 360 -45.46 -25.29 22.66
CA SER A 360 -46.23 -24.96 23.85
C SER A 360 -47.03 -23.67 23.66
N VAL A 361 -48.21 -23.79 23.05
CA VAL A 361 -49.56 -23.46 23.60
C VAL A 361 -50.61 -24.06 22.68
#